data_AF-A0A5F2HVW7-F1
#
_entry.id   AF-A0A5F2HVW7-F1
#
_cell.length_a   1.000
_cell.length_b   1.000
_cell.length_c   1.000
_cell.angle_alpha   90.00
_cell.angle_beta   90.00
_cell.angle_gamma   90.00
#
_symmetry.space_group_name_H-M   'P 1'
#
loop_
_entity.id
_entity.type
_entity.pdbx_description
1 polymer ?
#
loop_
_entity_poly.entity_id
_entity_poly.type
_entity_poly.pdbx_seq_one_letter_code
_entity_poly.pdbx_strand_id
1 'polypeptide(L)'
;MLQAVFIEGDRLHPPENVARMARGEPLTDALREGWLNTIGERIAASVHDGQKAVAACSALKRSYRDRLRRFSPDIVFVYLKIDRETAWRRVAGRKGHFMPASLVESQFATLEDPGF
;
A
#
# COMPACT_ATOMS: atom_id res chain seq x y z
N MET A 1 -16.65 -2.26 -16.92
CA MET A 1 -15.46 -2.91 -16.32
C MET A 1 -14.24 -2.12 -16.75
N LEU A 2 -13.32 -1.78 -15.84
CA LEU A 2 -12.21 -0.84 -16.13
C LEU A 2 -11.10 -1.42 -17.04
N GLN A 3 -11.13 -2.73 -17.38
CA GLN A 3 -10.14 -3.41 -18.22
C GLN A 3 -8.69 -3.07 -17.83
N ALA A 4 -8.39 -3.24 -16.54
CA ALA A 4 -7.08 -2.96 -15.98
C ALA A 4 -6.56 -4.19 -15.22
N VAL A 5 -5.25 -4.40 -15.29
CA VAL A 5 -4.54 -5.38 -14.46
C VAL A 5 -4.59 -4.90 -13.02
N PHE A 6 -5.13 -5.76 -12.14
CA PHE A 6 -5.14 -5.47 -10.70
C PHE A 6 -3.91 -6.07 -10.02
N ILE A 7 -3.15 -5.22 -9.35
CA ILE A 7 -1.94 -5.58 -8.60
C ILE A 7 -2.30 -5.53 -7.11
N GLU A 8 -2.39 -6.70 -6.48
CA GLU A 8 -2.58 -6.82 -5.03
C GLU A 8 -1.25 -6.58 -4.31
N GLY A 9 -1.00 -5.34 -3.86
CA GLY A 9 0.29 -4.94 -3.30
C GLY A 9 0.66 -5.69 -2.03
N ASP A 10 -0.31 -6.09 -1.19
CA ASP A 10 -0.02 -6.83 0.04
C ASP A 10 0.62 -8.20 -0.24
N ARG A 11 0.30 -8.82 -1.39
CA ARG A 11 0.91 -10.09 -1.83
C ARG A 11 2.37 -9.95 -2.27
N LEU A 12 2.84 -8.72 -2.45
CA LEU A 12 4.21 -8.42 -2.89
C LEU A 12 5.15 -8.13 -1.71
N HIS A 13 4.64 -8.16 -0.48
CA HIS A 13 5.50 -8.08 0.68
C HIS A 13 6.41 -9.32 0.77
N PRO A 14 7.69 -9.13 1.12
CA PRO A 14 8.55 -10.26 1.44
C PRO A 14 8.00 -10.99 2.69
N PRO A 15 8.25 -12.31 2.82
CA PRO A 15 7.77 -13.10 3.96
C PRO A 15 8.15 -12.53 5.34
N GLU A 16 9.29 -11.84 5.45
CA GLU A 16 9.70 -11.20 6.70
C GLU A 16 8.76 -10.04 7.09
N ASN A 17 8.38 -9.19 6.12
CA ASN A 17 7.46 -8.08 6.38
C ASN A 17 6.08 -8.61 6.78
N VAL A 18 5.63 -9.65 6.09
CA VAL A 18 4.41 -10.40 6.43
C VAL A 18 4.47 -10.86 7.89
N ALA A 19 5.53 -11.56 8.28
CA ALA A 19 5.68 -12.10 9.62
C ALA A 19 5.72 -11.00 10.69
N ARG A 20 6.38 -9.86 10.41
CA ARG A 20 6.40 -8.69 11.32
C ARG A 20 5.01 -8.11 11.51
N MET A 21 4.30 -7.85 10.42
CA MET A 21 2.94 -7.31 10.50
C MET A 21 1.97 -8.29 11.17
N ALA A 22 2.13 -9.60 10.96
CA ALA A 22 1.33 -10.61 11.65
C ALA A 22 1.54 -10.59 13.18
N ARG A 23 2.72 -10.19 13.66
CA ARG A 23 3.01 -9.96 15.09
C ARG A 23 2.57 -8.59 15.61
N GLY A 24 1.98 -7.75 14.76
CA GLY A 24 1.61 -6.37 15.11
C GLY A 24 2.78 -5.40 15.15
N GLU A 25 3.94 -5.78 14.60
CA GLU A 25 5.10 -4.91 14.50
C GLU A 25 4.99 -4.03 13.23
N PRO A 26 5.02 -2.70 13.35
CA PRO A 26 4.98 -1.83 12.19
C PRO A 26 6.27 -1.96 11.36
N LEU A 27 6.15 -1.91 10.04
CA LEU A 27 7.32 -1.84 9.17
C LEU A 27 7.98 -0.46 9.28
N THR A 28 9.28 -0.41 9.03
CA THR A 28 10.06 0.83 8.86
C THR A 28 10.07 1.25 7.38
N ASP A 29 10.58 2.44 7.09
CA ASP A 29 10.72 2.95 5.72
C ASP A 29 11.64 2.04 4.88
N ALA A 30 12.77 1.61 5.45
CA ALA A 30 13.71 0.69 4.80
C ALA A 30 13.07 -0.66 4.44
N LEU A 31 12.22 -1.20 5.31
CA LEU A 31 11.50 -2.46 5.05
C LEU A 31 10.43 -2.31 3.96
N ARG A 32 9.87 -1.10 3.79
CA ARG A 32 8.90 -0.82 2.72
C ARG A 32 9.56 -0.55 1.38
N GLU A 33 10.84 -0.23 1.36
CA GLU A 33 11.54 0.20 0.15
C GLU A 33 11.44 -0.81 -1.00
N GLY A 34 11.91 -2.04 -0.77
CA GLY A 34 11.89 -3.10 -1.79
C GLY A 34 10.47 -3.48 -2.22
N TRP A 35 9.52 -3.44 -1.29
CA TRP A 35 8.11 -3.67 -1.56
C TRP A 35 7.51 -2.61 -2.50
N LEU A 36 7.78 -1.31 -2.23
CA LEU A 36 7.34 -0.21 -3.09
C LEU A 36 7.97 -0.30 -4.48
N ASN A 37 9.25 -0.69 -4.58
CA ASN A 37 9.91 -0.92 -5.87
C ASN A 37 9.21 -2.04 -6.65
N THR A 38 8.91 -3.16 -5.99
CA THR A 38 8.22 -4.30 -6.63
C THR A 38 6.84 -3.90 -7.18
N ILE A 39 6.10 -3.04 -6.47
CA ILE A 39 4.83 -2.49 -6.96
C ILE A 39 5.08 -1.60 -8.19
N GLY A 40 6.05 -0.67 -8.10
CA GLY A 40 6.39 0.24 -9.18
C GLY A 40 6.81 -0.48 -10.46
N GLU A 41 7.65 -1.50 -10.34
CA GLU A 41 8.10 -2.35 -11.45
C GLU A 41 6.92 -3.06 -12.14
N ARG A 42 5.96 -3.60 -11.39
CA ARG A 42 4.77 -4.25 -11.96
C ARG A 42 3.84 -3.28 -12.67
N ILE A 43 3.69 -2.06 -12.14
CA ILE A 43 2.94 -0.99 -12.81
C ILE A 43 3.63 -0.63 -14.12
N ALA A 44 4.95 -0.38 -14.09
CA ALA A 44 5.73 -0.02 -15.27
C ALA A 44 5.69 -1.10 -16.35
N ALA A 45 5.82 -2.37 -15.98
CA ALA A 45 5.71 -3.50 -16.90
C ALA A 45 4.33 -3.56 -17.57
N SER A 46 3.25 -3.40 -16.80
CA SER A 46 1.88 -3.39 -17.34
C SER A 46 1.68 -2.24 -18.35
N VAL A 47 2.19 -1.05 -18.03
CA VAL A 47 2.11 0.12 -18.92
C VAL A 47 2.93 -0.09 -20.18
N HIS A 48 4.13 -0.68 -20.06
CA HIS A 48 4.97 -1.03 -21.20
C HIS A 48 4.26 -1.97 -22.19
N ASP A 49 3.49 -2.92 -21.67
CA ASP A 49 2.68 -3.86 -22.46
C ASP A 49 1.36 -3.23 -23.00
N GLY A 50 1.21 -1.91 -22.91
CA GLY A 50 0.03 -1.17 -23.36
C GLY A 50 -1.21 -1.40 -22.49
N GLN A 51 -1.06 -1.96 -21.28
CA GLN A 51 -2.16 -2.24 -20.36
C GLN A 51 -2.37 -1.10 -19.36
N LYS A 52 -3.61 -0.98 -18.86
CA LYS A 52 -3.91 -0.16 -17.68
C LYS A 52 -3.63 -0.98 -16.43
N ALA A 53 -3.12 -0.35 -15.37
CA ALA A 53 -2.89 -1.01 -14.09
C ALA A 53 -3.56 -0.26 -12.94
N VAL A 54 -4.09 -1.02 -11.98
CA VAL A 54 -4.56 -0.52 -10.68
C VAL A 54 -3.89 -1.32 -9.59
N ALA A 55 -3.16 -0.65 -8.70
CA ALA A 55 -2.47 -1.30 -7.59
C ALA A 55 -3.10 -0.91 -6.24
N ALA A 56 -3.36 -1.90 -5.39
CA ALA A 56 -3.61 -1.65 -3.97
C ALA A 56 -2.28 -1.40 -3.27
N CYS A 57 -2.10 -0.22 -2.68
CA CYS A 57 -0.90 0.16 -1.96
C CYS A 57 -1.23 1.23 -0.92
N SER A 58 -0.71 1.09 0.31
CA SER A 58 -0.97 2.07 1.36
C SER A 58 -0.35 3.43 1.07
N ALA A 59 0.83 3.47 0.41
CA ALA A 59 1.51 4.68 -0.08
C ALA A 59 1.43 5.89 0.88
N LEU A 60 1.59 5.61 2.18
CA LEU A 60 1.22 6.50 3.29
C LEU A 60 1.97 7.84 3.27
N LYS A 61 3.27 7.81 2.95
CA LYS A 61 4.13 9.00 2.90
C LYS A 61 4.23 9.57 1.49
N ARG A 62 4.44 10.88 1.39
CA ARG A 62 4.78 11.56 0.15
C ARG A 62 6.00 10.94 -0.50
N SER A 63 7.04 10.61 0.29
CA SER A 63 8.25 9.94 -0.22
C SER A 63 7.97 8.60 -0.89
N TYR A 64 6.95 7.86 -0.42
CA TYR A 64 6.54 6.59 -1.02
C TYR A 64 5.82 6.82 -2.36
N ARG A 65 4.94 7.81 -2.39
CA ARG A 65 4.23 8.22 -3.63
C ARG A 65 5.22 8.72 -4.68
N ASP A 66 6.19 9.53 -4.26
CA ASP A 66 7.24 10.06 -5.15
C ASP A 66 8.16 8.95 -5.64
N ARG A 67 8.47 7.94 -4.81
CA ARG A 67 9.19 6.73 -5.26
C ARG A 67 8.42 5.98 -6.34
N LEU A 68 7.14 5.72 -6.15
CA LEU A 68 6.31 5.04 -7.14
C LEU A 68 6.26 5.81 -8.48
N ARG A 69 6.16 7.14 -8.44
CA ARG A 69 6.21 8.00 -9.63
C ARG A 69 7.51 7.90 -10.44
N ARG A 70 8.62 7.46 -9.83
CA ARG A 70 9.88 7.23 -10.57
C ARG A 70 9.78 6.05 -11.54
N PHE A 71 8.87 5.10 -11.29
CA PHE A 71 8.63 3.96 -12.18
C PHE A 71 7.62 4.31 -13.28
N SER A 72 6.66 5.18 -12.98
CA SER A 72 5.69 5.68 -13.94
C SER A 72 5.22 7.08 -13.52
N PRO A 73 5.68 8.16 -14.19
CA PRO A 73 5.36 9.54 -13.82
C PRO A 73 3.85 9.84 -13.81
N ASP A 74 3.08 9.15 -14.65
CA ASP A 74 1.64 9.35 -14.82
C ASP A 74 0.78 8.65 -13.74
N ILE A 75 1.39 8.07 -12.70
CA ILE A 75 0.63 7.44 -11.60
C ILE A 75 -0.23 8.49 -10.89
N VAL A 76 -1.54 8.20 -10.87
CA VAL A 76 -2.53 8.90 -10.06
C VAL A 76 -2.82 8.09 -8.80
N PHE A 77 -2.92 8.77 -7.66
CA PHE A 77 -3.25 8.16 -6.38
C PHE A 77 -4.72 8.40 -6.03
N VAL A 78 -5.46 7.33 -5.78
CA VAL A 78 -6.82 7.39 -5.24
C VAL A 78 -6.75 7.20 -3.73
N TYR A 79 -6.88 8.30 -2.99
CA TYR A 79 -6.87 8.26 -1.53
C TYR A 79 -8.25 7.93 -0.96
N LEU A 80 -8.40 6.71 -0.46
CA LEU A 80 -9.61 6.26 0.25
C LEU A 80 -9.64 6.83 1.67
N LYS A 81 -9.99 8.11 1.79
CA LYS A 81 -10.03 8.81 3.07
C LYS A 81 -11.09 8.23 3.99
N ILE A 82 -10.67 7.85 5.18
CA ILE A 82 -11.51 7.30 6.25
C ILE A 82 -10.97 7.76 7.59
N ASP A 83 -11.85 7.97 8.57
CA ASP A 83 -11.41 8.31 9.91
C ASP A 83 -10.82 7.10 10.65
N ARG A 84 -10.00 7.39 11.66
CA ARG A 84 -9.26 6.40 12.45
C ARG A 84 -10.18 5.38 13.14
N GLU A 85 -11.28 5.84 13.70
CA GLU A 85 -12.21 4.98 14.44
C GLU A 85 -12.90 3.99 13.51
N THR A 86 -13.39 4.47 12.35
CA THR A 86 -14.02 3.60 11.35
C THR A 86 -13.02 2.61 10.76
N ALA A 87 -11.77 3.03 10.49
CA ALA A 87 -10.72 2.11 10.04
C ALA A 87 -10.45 1.00 11.06
N TRP A 88 -10.28 1.38 12.34
CA TRP A 88 -10.05 0.44 13.43
C TRP A 88 -11.21 -0.56 13.55
N ARG A 89 -12.45 -0.07 13.58
CA ARG A 89 -13.66 -0.89 13.68
C ARG A 89 -13.78 -1.90 12.53
N ARG A 90 -13.49 -1.46 11.30
CA ARG A 90 -13.53 -2.33 10.11
C ARG A 90 -12.45 -3.41 10.13
N VAL A 91 -11.24 -3.09 10.59
CA VAL A 91 -10.15 -4.08 10.71
C VAL A 91 -10.41 -5.04 11.87
N ALA A 92 -10.86 -4.55 13.02
CA ALA A 92 -11.17 -5.38 14.18
C ALA A 92 -12.34 -6.36 13.94
N GLY A 93 -13.33 -5.97 13.14
CA GLY A 93 -14.47 -6.82 12.79
C GLY A 93 -14.19 -7.88 11.72
N ARG A 94 -13.02 -7.85 11.08
CA ARG A 94 -12.63 -8.78 10.01
C ARG A 94 -12.12 -10.10 10.60
N LYS A 95 -12.85 -11.19 10.36
CA LYS A 95 -12.41 -12.54 10.74
C LYS A 95 -11.34 -13.06 9.76
N GLY A 96 -10.24 -13.61 10.29
CA GLY A 96 -9.24 -14.34 9.50
C GLY A 96 -8.24 -13.49 8.71
N HIS A 97 -8.05 -12.20 9.07
CA HIS A 97 -7.15 -11.32 8.32
C HIS A 97 -5.74 -11.17 8.90
N PHE A 98 -4.84 -10.92 7.96
CA PHE A 98 -3.37 -10.84 8.01
C PHE A 98 -2.78 -9.77 8.96
N MET A 99 -3.56 -8.77 9.40
CA MET A 99 -3.06 -7.66 10.23
C MET A 99 -3.94 -7.41 11.45
N PRO A 100 -3.36 -7.33 12.66
CA PRO A 100 -4.10 -6.97 13.86
C PRO A 100 -4.53 -5.49 13.81
N ALA A 101 -5.64 -5.17 14.48
CA ALA A 101 -6.16 -3.80 14.57
C ALA A 101 -5.17 -2.81 15.19
N SER A 102 -4.20 -3.29 15.97
CA SER A 102 -3.09 -2.49 16.52
C SER A 102 -2.25 -1.80 15.44
N LEU A 103 -2.16 -2.37 14.24
CA LEU A 103 -1.42 -1.74 13.14
C LEU A 103 -2.14 -0.54 12.54
N VAL A 104 -3.45 -0.38 12.74
CA VAL A 104 -4.20 0.79 12.27
C VAL A 104 -3.61 2.08 12.85
N GLU A 105 -3.31 2.10 14.15
CA GLU A 105 -2.68 3.26 14.80
C GLU A 105 -1.33 3.61 14.15
N SER A 106 -0.49 2.61 13.87
CA SER A 106 0.80 2.83 13.22
C SER A 106 0.65 3.39 11.80
N GLN A 107 -0.40 2.99 11.07
CA GLN A 107 -0.66 3.48 9.71
C GLN A 107 -1.07 4.96 9.74
N PHE A 108 -1.97 5.34 10.66
CA PHE A 108 -2.36 6.74 10.83
C PHE A 108 -1.20 7.61 11.32
N ALA A 109 -0.35 7.10 12.21
CA ALA A 109 0.86 7.81 12.63
C ALA A 109 1.88 8.00 11.49
N THR A 110 1.86 7.12 10.48
CA THR A 110 2.75 7.18 9.31
C THR A 110 2.16 7.98 8.15
N LEU A 111 0.84 8.21 8.14
CA LEU A 111 0.12 8.82 7.04
C LEU A 111 0.45 10.30 6.90
N GLU A 112 0.94 10.68 5.73
CA GLU A 112 1.06 12.06 5.28
C GLU A 112 -0.10 12.33 4.30
N ASP A 113 -1.15 13.03 4.78
CA ASP A 113 -2.38 13.28 4.01
C ASP A 113 -2.04 13.93 2.65
N PRO A 114 -2.42 13.33 1.51
CA PRO A 114 -2.10 13.85 0.18
C PRO A 114 -2.92 15.09 -0.22
N GLY A 115 -3.91 15.49 0.57
CA GLY A 115 -4.80 16.64 0.29
C GLY A 115 -4.30 18.00 0.81
N PHE A 116 -3.12 18.06 1.44
CA PHE A 116 -2.50 19.29 1.94
C PHE A 116 -1.06 19.44 1.43
#